data_AF-A0A935PNG2-F1
#
_entry.id   AF-A0A935PNG2-F1
#
_cell.length_a   1.000
_cell.length_b   1.000
_cell.length_c   1.000
_cell.angle_alpha   90.00
_cell.angle_beta   90.00
_cell.angle_gamma   90.00
#
_symmetry.space_group_name_H-M   'P 1'
#
loop_
_entity.id
_entity.type
_entity.pdbx_description
1 polymer ?
#
loop_
_entity_poly.entity_id
_entity_poly.type
_entity_poly.pdbx_seq_one_letter_code
_entity_poly.pdbx_strand_id
1 'polypeptide(L)'
;MRHTTLPADPFALLAGTLCLMSCPRADEAPLYLRRIVNNLEWLSAHPAVTAELRTVCRRLASQWERRLVHAETSDGPSSLH
;
A
#
# COMPACT_ATOMS: atom_id res chain seq x y z
N MET A 1 18.76 -11.45 17.55
CA MET A 1 18.76 -11.83 16.12
C MET A 1 18.56 -10.55 15.31
N ARG A 2 19.58 -10.09 14.59
CA ARG A 2 19.49 -8.87 13.76
C ARG A 2 18.79 -9.25 12.46
N HIS A 3 17.56 -8.77 12.25
CA HIS A 3 16.93 -8.83 10.93
C HIS A 3 17.73 -7.91 10.00
N THR A 4 18.61 -8.49 9.21
CA THR A 4 19.25 -7.79 8.09
C THR A 4 18.17 -7.53 7.05
N THR A 5 17.46 -6.40 7.17
CA THR A 5 16.70 -5.82 6.07
C THR A 5 17.70 -5.38 5.02
N LEU A 6 17.98 -6.26 4.06
CA LEU A 6 18.54 -5.85 2.77
C LEU A 6 17.68 -4.68 2.25
N PRO A 7 18.26 -3.63 1.65
CA PRO A 7 17.46 -2.61 0.97
C PRO A 7 16.55 -3.34 0.00
N ALA A 8 15.24 -3.27 0.23
CA ALA A 8 14.28 -4.02 -0.56
C ALA A 8 14.46 -3.58 -2.02
N ASP A 9 14.80 -4.53 -2.89
CA ASP A 9 14.80 -4.29 -4.32
C ASP A 9 13.43 -3.68 -4.69
N PRO A 10 13.39 -2.45 -5.26
CA PRO A 10 12.13 -1.78 -5.55
C PRO A 10 11.23 -2.60 -6.45
N PHE A 11 11.78 -3.45 -7.33
CA PHE A 11 10.96 -4.29 -8.21
C PHE A 11 10.38 -5.51 -7.48
N ALA A 12 11.12 -6.11 -6.55
CA ALA A 12 10.57 -7.11 -5.63
C ALA A 12 9.45 -6.52 -4.75
N LEU A 13 9.62 -5.30 -4.23
CA LEU A 13 8.58 -4.61 -3.45
C LEU A 13 7.36 -4.29 -4.30
N LEU A 14 7.56 -3.84 -5.54
CA LEU A 14 6.47 -3.60 -6.49
C LEU A 14 5.69 -4.88 -6.79
N ALA A 15 6.38 -5.98 -7.09
CA ALA A 15 5.73 -7.27 -7.36
C ALA A 15 4.90 -7.75 -6.15
N GLY A 16 5.46 -7.68 -4.94
CA GLY A 16 4.73 -8.02 -3.72
C GLY A 16 3.53 -7.09 -3.46
N THR A 17 3.65 -5.80 -3.78
CA THR A 17 2.56 -4.83 -3.65
C THR A 17 1.43 -5.12 -4.65
N LEU A 18 1.76 -5.44 -5.90
CA LEU A 18 0.77 -5.84 -6.90
C LEU A 18 0.06 -7.14 -6.50
N CYS A 19 0.81 -8.12 -5.98
CA CYS A 19 0.23 -9.36 -5.45
C CYS A 19 -0.77 -9.08 -4.31
N LEU A 20 -0.41 -8.21 -3.37
CA LEU A 20 -1.31 -7.78 -2.29
C LEU A 20 -2.56 -7.06 -2.83
N MET A 21 -2.39 -6.17 -3.81
CA MET A 21 -3.49 -5.44 -4.45
C MET A 21 -4.48 -6.36 -5.18
N SER A 22 -4.02 -7.53 -5.65
CA SER A 22 -4.85 -8.55 -6.30
C SER A 22 -5.51 -9.52 -5.32
N CYS A 23 -5.22 -9.43 -4.02
CA CYS A 23 -5.85 -10.28 -3.02
C CYS A 23 -7.35 -9.90 -2.87
N PRO A 24 -8.29 -10.84 -3.03
CA PRO A 24 -9.73 -10.56 -3.06
C PRO A 24 -10.33 -10.08 -1.72
N ARG A 25 -9.51 -9.92 -0.67
CA ARG A 25 -9.90 -9.41 0.66
C ARG A 25 -8.97 -8.30 1.16
N ALA A 26 -8.17 -7.71 0.27
CA ALA A 26 -7.20 -6.67 0.65
C ALA A 26 -7.87 -5.39 1.19
N ASP A 27 -9.12 -5.15 0.80
CA ASP A 27 -9.97 -4.04 1.21
C ASP A 27 -10.70 -4.27 2.55
N GLU A 28 -10.81 -5.51 3.00
CA GLU A 28 -11.44 -5.85 4.28
C GLU A 28 -10.52 -5.64 5.50
N ALA A 29 -9.21 -5.52 5.28
CA ALA A 29 -8.24 -5.37 6.36
C ALA A 29 -7.48 -4.03 6.23
N PRO A 30 -7.73 -3.06 7.13
CA PRO A 30 -7.04 -1.76 7.14
C PRO A 30 -5.51 -1.88 7.16
N LEU A 31 -4.97 -2.96 7.74
CA LEU A 31 -3.54 -3.24 7.75
C LEU A 31 -2.97 -3.48 6.34
N TYR A 32 -3.68 -4.21 5.47
CA TYR A 32 -3.24 -4.41 4.09
C TYR A 32 -3.37 -3.13 3.27
N LEU A 33 -4.44 -2.38 3.46
CA LEU A 33 -4.63 -1.06 2.83
C LEU A 33 -3.47 -0.10 3.17
N ARG A 34 -3.12 0.05 4.46
CA ARG A 34 -1.97 0.86 4.90
C ARG A 34 -0.66 0.37 4.29
N ARG A 35 -0.45 -0.95 4.25
CA ARG A 35 0.77 -1.54 3.67
C ARG A 35 0.90 -1.23 2.19
N ILE A 36 -0.19 -1.33 1.43
CA ILE A 36 -0.22 -1.01 0.00
C ILE A 36 0.09 0.48 -0.22
N VAL A 37 -0.56 1.39 0.51
CA VAL A 37 -0.32 2.84 0.42
C VAL A 37 1.15 3.16 0.70
N ASN A 38 1.68 2.70 1.83
CA ASN A 38 3.07 2.98 2.23
C ASN A 38 4.09 2.47 1.19
N ASN A 39 3.86 1.28 0.63
CA ASN A 39 4.76 0.73 -0.39
C ASN A 39 4.72 1.56 -1.67
N LEU A 40 3.53 1.98 -2.12
CA LEU A 40 3.36 2.79 -3.33
C LEU A 40 3.97 4.19 -3.16
N GLU A 41 3.84 4.81 -1.99
CA GLU A 41 4.50 6.08 -1.67
C GLU A 41 6.02 5.94 -1.73
N TRP A 42 6.57 4.92 -1.08
CA TRP A 42 8.01 4.64 -1.10
C TRP A 42 8.52 4.40 -2.53
N LEU A 43 7.83 3.57 -3.32
CA LEU A 43 8.17 3.29 -4.72
C LEU A 43 8.12 4.55 -5.58
N SER A 44 7.17 5.45 -5.30
CA SER A 44 7.03 6.71 -6.03
C SER A 44 8.16 7.71 -5.79
N ALA A 45 8.89 7.56 -4.67
CA ALA A 45 10.04 8.38 -4.31
C ALA A 45 11.38 7.70 -4.67
N HIS A 46 11.36 6.42 -5.04
CA HIS A 46 12.59 5.65 -5.23
C HIS A 46 13.32 6.05 -6.53
N PRO A 47 14.65 6.31 -6.48
CA PRO A 47 15.41 6.80 -7.64
C PRO A 47 15.51 5.78 -8.79
N ALA A 48 15.55 4.48 -8.47
CA ALA A 48 15.65 3.42 -9.47
C ALA A 48 14.34 3.13 -10.23
N VAL A 49 13.23 3.77 -9.84
CA VAL A 49 11.92 3.63 -10.51
C VAL A 49 11.80 4.72 -11.58
N THR A 50 11.32 4.36 -12.78
CA THR A 50 11.17 5.32 -13.89
C THR A 50 10.16 6.43 -13.56
N ALA A 51 10.22 7.57 -14.26
CA ALA A 51 9.31 8.69 -14.00
C ALA A 51 7.84 8.33 -14.22
N GLU A 52 7.57 7.51 -15.25
CA GLU A 52 6.26 6.98 -15.59
C GLU A 52 5.74 6.08 -14.48
N LEU A 53 6.56 5.14 -14.02
CA LEU A 53 6.18 4.21 -12.97
C LEU A 53 6.02 4.91 -11.61
N ARG A 54 6.84 5.92 -11.30
CA ARG A 54 6.62 6.79 -10.13
C ARG A 54 5.26 7.50 -10.19
N THR A 55 4.86 7.96 -11.38
CA THR A 55 3.55 8.59 -11.60
C THR A 55 2.40 7.61 -11.39
N VAL A 56 2.55 6.37 -11.90
CA VAL A 56 1.58 5.30 -11.66
C VAL A 56 1.48 4.98 -10.17
N CYS A 57 2.62 4.84 -9.48
CA CYS A 57 2.63 4.57 -8.04
C CYS A 57 1.93 5.66 -7.23
N ARG A 58 2.14 6.95 -7.54
CA ARG A 58 1.40 8.04 -6.88
C ARG A 58 -0.11 7.96 -7.10
N ARG A 59 -0.55 7.70 -8.34
CA ARG A 59 -1.98 7.60 -8.67
C ARG A 59 -2.63 6.42 -7.93
N LEU A 60 -1.93 5.30 -7.87
CA LEU A 60 -2.38 4.13 -7.11
C LEU A 60 -2.41 4.44 -5.61
N ALA A 61 -1.39 5.07 -5.05
CA ALA A 61 -1.36 5.43 -3.63
C ALA A 61 -2.60 6.25 -3.24
N SER A 62 -2.90 7.33 -3.99
CA SER A 62 -4.09 8.14 -3.75
C SER A 62 -5.40 7.36 -3.90
N GLN A 63 -5.47 6.38 -4.81
CA GLN A 63 -6.66 5.53 -4.96
C GLN A 63 -6.86 4.60 -3.77
N TRP A 64 -5.79 3.99 -3.27
CA TRP A 64 -5.83 3.07 -2.14
C TRP A 64 -5.99 3.80 -0.81
N GLU A 65 -5.47 5.01 -0.68
CA GLU A 65 -5.70 5.88 0.49
C GLU A 65 -7.19 6.21 0.67
N ARG A 66 -7.92 6.49 -0.41
CA ARG A 66 -9.38 6.68 -0.33
C ARG A 66 -10.10 5.44 0.21
N ARG A 67 -9.63 4.23 -0.16
CA ARG A 67 -10.18 2.97 0.35
C ARG A 67 -9.84 2.78 1.82
N LEU A 68 -8.62 3.14 2.23
CA LEU A 68 -8.21 3.10 3.63
C LEU A 68 -9.09 4.01 4.49
N VAL A 69 -9.26 5.26 4.08
CA VAL A 69 -10.14 6.21 4.79
C VAL A 69 -11.56 5.65 4.90
N HIS A 70 -12.09 5.08 3.81
CA HIS A 70 -13.41 4.45 3.84
C HIS A 70 -13.49 3.29 4.84
N ALA A 71 -12.51 2.38 4.83
CA ALA A 71 -12.46 1.24 5.74
C ALA A 71 -12.36 1.69 7.21
N GLU A 72 -11.52 2.70 7.50
CA GLU A 72 -11.38 3.26 8.85
C GLU A 72 -12.65 3.98 9.33
N THR A 73 -13.40 4.62 8.42
CA THR A 73 -14.69 5.23 8.76
C THR A 73 -15.81 4.21 8.94
N SER A 74 -15.78 3.10 8.19
CA SER A 74 -16.77 2.01 8.31
C SER A 74 -16.58 1.18 9.58
N ASP A 75 -15.37 1.17 10.15
CA ASP A 75 -15.03 0.54 11.43
C ASP A 75 -15.24 1.49 12.62
N GLY A 76 -15.75 2.71 12.37
CA GLY A 76 -16.19 3.66 13.39
C GLY A 76 -17.36 3.10 14.22
N PRO A 77 -17.48 3.48 15.50
CA PRO A 77 -18.14 2.65 16.50
C PRO A 77 -19.61 2.43 16.17
N SER A 78 -19.95 1.19 15.79
CA SER A 78 -21.21 0.59 16.22
C SER A 78 -21.14 0.41 17.74
N SER A 79 -21.23 1.52 18.47
CA SER A 79 -21.48 1.52 19.91
C SER A 79 -22.87 2.11 20.14
N LEU A 80 -23.80 1.17 20.32
CA LEU A 80 -24.88 1.14 21.31
C LEU A 80 -26.12 2.03 21.07
N HIS A 81 -27.23 1.31 20.86
CA HIS A 81 -28.43 1.27 21.72
C HIS A 81 -28.93 2.58 22.33
#